data_AF-A0A535E4U0-F1
#
_entry.id   AF-A0A535E4U0-F1
#
_cell.length_a   1.000
_cell.length_b   1.000
_cell.length_c   1.000
_cell.angle_alpha   90.00
_cell.angle_beta   90.00
_cell.angle_gamma   90.00
#
_symmetry.space_group_name_H-M   'P 1'
#
loop_
_entity.id
_entity.type
_entity.pdbx_description
1 polymer ?
#
loop_
_entity_poly.entity_id
_entity_poly.type
_entity_poly.pdbx_seq_one_letter_code
_entity_poly.pdbx_strand_id
1 'polypeptide(L)' 'MSPFARPDLFWSTEQTAAKLRDPHLRVVDCRFVFEGDAHPEYLSGHLPGAVHCDWARDLSAPPPTSGHP' A
#
# COMPACT_ATOMS: atom_id res chain seq x y z
N MET A 1 20.49 13.66 -12.73
CA MET A 1 20.47 12.19 -12.53
C MET A 1 19.70 11.93 -11.25
N SER A 2 18.81 10.93 -11.22
CA SER A 2 18.04 10.61 -10.01
C SER A 2 18.97 10.18 -8.87
N PRO A 3 18.72 10.58 -7.61
CA PRO A 3 19.54 10.18 -6.48
C PRO A 3 19.28 8.73 -6.02
N PHE A 4 18.25 8.07 -6.56
CA PHE A 4 17.87 6.72 -6.16
C PHE A 4 18.63 5.64 -6.94
N ALA A 5 19.03 4.57 -6.25
CA ALA A 5 19.71 3.43 -6.85
C ALA A 5 18.86 2.68 -7.90
N ARG A 6 17.53 2.75 -7.78
CA ARG A 6 16.54 2.10 -8.66
C ARG A 6 15.40 3.07 -8.99
N PRO A 7 15.66 4.09 -9.83
CA PRO A 7 14.67 5.12 -10.14
C PRO A 7 13.47 4.58 -10.95
N ASP A 8 13.64 3.43 -11.61
CA ASP A 8 12.61 2.71 -12.36
C ASP A 8 11.48 2.16 -11.48
N LEU A 9 11.71 2.01 -10.18
CA LEU A 9 10.72 1.55 -9.20
C LEU A 9 9.80 2.67 -8.69
N PHE A 10 10.09 3.93 -9.03
CA PHE A 10 9.33 5.08 -8.55
C PHE A 10 8.51 5.69 -9.68
N TRP A 11 7.26 6.05 -9.37
CA TRP A 11 6.38 6.76 -10.28
C TRP A 11 6.07 8.15 -9.72
N SER A 12 5.97 9.14 -10.61
CA SER A 12 5.45 10.46 -10.23
C SER A 12 3.93 10.43 -10.04
N THR A 13 3.40 11.47 -9.39
CA THR A 13 1.96 11.66 -9.23
C THR A 13 1.25 11.81 -10.57
N GLU A 14 1.88 12.48 -11.53
CA GLU A 14 1.35 12.70 -12.88
C GLU A 14 1.30 11.38 -13.67
N GLN A 15 2.37 10.58 -13.60
CA GLN A 15 2.41 9.25 -14.24
C GLN A 15 1.33 8.33 -13.70
N THR A 16 1.16 8.33 -12.37
CA THR A 16 0.13 7.54 -11.68
C THR A 16 -1.26 7.99 -12.14
N ALA A 17 -1.56 9.28 -12.09
CA ALA A 17 -2.85 9.84 -12.48
C ALA A 17 -3.22 9.50 -13.94
N ALA A 18 -2.25 9.58 -14.86
CA ALA A 18 -2.45 9.24 -16.27
C ALA A 18 -2.78 7.76 -16.52
N LYS A 19 -2.45 6.87 -15.57
CA LYS A 19 -2.57 5.41 -15.71
C LYS A 19 -3.62 4.78 -14.81
N LEU A 20 -4.31 5.54 -13.95
CA LEU A 20 -5.30 5.01 -12.98
C LEU A 20 -6.43 4.15 -13.59
N ARG A 21 -6.72 4.28 -14.88
CA ARG A 21 -7.76 3.50 -15.58
C ARG A 21 -7.23 2.33 -16.38
N ASP A 22 -5.93 2.09 -16.36
CA ASP A 22 -5.30 0.97 -17.07
C ASP A 22 -5.67 -0.36 -16.37
N PRO A 23 -6.34 -1.31 -17.05
CA PRO A 23 -6.74 -2.58 -16.43
C PRO A 23 -5.55 -3.46 -16.02
N HIS A 24 -4.35 -3.18 -16.52
CA HIS A 24 -3.12 -3.87 -16.14
C HIS A 24 -2.38 -3.22 -14.97
N LEU A 25 -2.87 -2.06 -14.47
CA LEU A 25 -2.34 -1.41 -13.29
C LEU A 25 -3.25 -1.66 -12.09
N ARG A 26 -2.65 -2.02 -10.95
CA ARG A 26 -3.34 -2.02 -9.66
C ARG A 26 -2.60 -1.13 -8.69
N VAL A 27 -3.34 -0.24 -8.03
CA VAL A 27 -2.83 0.55 -6.90
C VAL A 27 -3.21 -0.19 -5.62
N VAL A 28 -2.25 -0.34 -4.72
CA VAL A 28 -2.46 -0.94 -3.40
C VAL A 28 -2.14 0.12 -2.36
N ASP A 29 -3.09 0.40 -1.48
CA ASP A 29 -2.90 1.24 -0.31
C ASP A 29 -2.50 0.35 0.86
N CYS A 30 -1.20 0.38 1.21
CA CYS A 30 -0.62 -0.37 2.32
C CYS A 30 -0.41 0.52 3.55
N ARG A 31 -1.24 1.54 3.75
CA ARG A 31 -1.15 2.40 4.94
C ARG A 31 -1.27 1.58 6.23
N PHE A 32 -0.57 2.03 7.26
CA PHE A 32 -0.48 1.36 8.55
C PHE A 32 -0.55 2.38 9.69
N VAL A 33 -1.19 1.97 10.79
CA VAL A 33 -1.21 2.69 12.07
C VAL A 33 -0.73 1.74 13.17
N PHE A 34 0.07 2.24 14.11
CA PHE A 34 0.60 1.40 15.20
C PHE A 34 -0.48 0.89 16.14
N GLU A 35 -1.51 1.70 16.37
CA GLU A 35 -2.62 1.42 17.25
C GLU A 35 -3.92 1.61 16.44
N GLY A 36 -4.79 0.60 16.45
CA GLY A 36 -6.08 0.64 15.77
C GLY A 36 -6.09 0.02 14.37
N ASP A 37 -7.02 0.49 13.55
CA ASP A 37 -7.28 0.01 12.18
C ASP A 37 -7.11 1.19 11.22
N ALA A 38 -6.35 1.01 10.14
CA ALA A 38 -6.14 2.05 9.12
C ALA A 38 -7.21 2.03 8.01
N HIS A 39 -8.13 1.07 8.05
CA HIS A 39 -9.21 0.93 7.09
C HIS A 39 -10.18 2.13 7.07
N PRO A 40 -10.58 2.74 8.21
CA PRO A 40 -11.41 3.94 8.21
C PRO A 40 -10.76 5.11 7.44
N GLU A 41 -9.45 5.33 7.59
CA GLU A 41 -8.71 6.36 6.87
C GLU A 41 -8.69 6.06 5.37
N TYR A 42 -8.46 4.80 4.99
CA TYR A 42 -8.63 4.36 3.60
C TYR A 42 -10.02 4.70 3.07
N LEU A 43 -11.10 4.34 3.79
CA LEU A 43 -12.47 4.66 3.37
C LEU A 43 -12.75 6.16 3.31
N SER A 44 -12.13 6.95 4.19
CA SER A 44 -12.26 8.42 4.19
C SER A 44 -11.62 9.07 2.96
N GLY A 45 -10.61 8.43 2.37
CA GLY A 45 -9.94 8.91 1.17
C GLY A 45 -8.78 8.01 0.73
N HIS A 46 -8.89 7.52 -0.51
CA HIS A 46 -7.87 6.74 -1.21
C HIS A 46 -7.91 7.04 -2.72
N LEU A 47 -6.91 6.59 -3.47
CA LEU A 47 -6.88 6.74 -4.92
C LEU A 47 -7.99 5.90 -5.59
N PRO A 48 -8.63 6.38 -6.67
CA PRO A 48 -9.66 5.63 -7.37
C PRO A 48 -9.20 4.23 -7.80
N GLY A 49 -9.97 3.19 -7.42
CA GLY A 49 -9.69 1.80 -7.77
C GLY A 49 -8.54 1.15 -7.00
N ALA A 50 -7.91 1.87 -6.06
CA ALA A 50 -6.96 1.28 -5.14
C ALA A 50 -7.66 0.23 -4.27
N VAL A 51 -6.89 -0.74 -3.76
CA VAL A 51 -7.35 -1.71 -2.78
C VAL A 51 -6.56 -1.52 -1.49
N HIS A 52 -7.23 -1.60 -0.35
CA HIS A 52 -6.57 -1.59 0.95
C HIS A 52 -5.92 -2.95 1.21
N CYS A 53 -4.66 -2.94 1.65
CA CYS A 53 -3.95 -4.13 2.09
C CYS A 53 -3.48 -3.92 3.53
N ASP A 54 -4.06 -4.71 4.43
CA ASP A 54 -3.82 -4.64 5.86
C ASP A 54 -2.48 -5.32 6.20
N TRP A 55 -1.55 -4.57 6.79
CA TRP A 55 -0.23 -5.09 7.09
C TRP A 55 -0.25 -6.32 8.01
N ALA A 56 -1.08 -6.31 9.06
CA ALA A 56 -1.11 -7.37 10.06
C ALA A 56 -1.85 -8.61 9.56
N ARG A 57 -2.93 -8.40 8.80
CA ARG A 57 -3.82 -9.48 8.35
C ARG A 57 -3.44 -10.07 6.99
N ASP A 58 -3.04 -9.23 6.04
CA ASP A 58 -2.82 -9.65 4.65
C ASP A 58 -1.34 -9.88 4.33
N LEU A 59 -0.44 -9.17 5.01
CA LEU A 59 1.01 -9.14 4.68
C LEU A 59 1.92 -9.75 5.75
N SER A 60 1.38 -10.14 6.90
CA SER A 60 2.13 -10.71 8.01
C SER A 60 1.73 -12.16 8.29
N ALA A 61 2.69 -12.97 8.72
CA ALA A 61 2.40 -14.30 9.23
C ALA A 61 1.64 -14.19 10.57
N PRO A 62 0.74 -15.14 10.88
CA PRO A 62 0.14 -15.20 12.21
C PRO A 62 1.22 -15.34 13.28
N PRO A 63 1.02 -14.75 14.46
CA PRO A 63 1.97 -14.89 15.56
C PRO A 63 2.13 -16.38 15.95
N PRO A 64 3.33 -16.81 16.36
CA PRO A 64 3.57 -18.18 16.76
C PRO A 64 2.70 -18.58 17.97
N THR A 65 2.26 -19.84 18.00
CA THR A 65 1.30 -20.38 18.98
C THR A 65 1.81 -20.33 20.43
N SER A 66 3.13 -20.36 20.62
CA SER A 66 3.79 -20.22 21.91
C SER A 66 4.73 -19.04 21.84
N GLY A 67 4.43 -17.98 22.58
CA GLY A 67 5.27 -16.80 22.69
C GLY A 67 6.64 -17.17 23.25
N HIS A 68 7.65 -17.22 22.39
CA HIS A 68 9.04 -16.96 22.73
C HIS A 68 9.65 -16.27 21.50
N PRO A 69 10.56 -15.30 21.73
CA PRO A 69 10.54 -13.94 21.19
C PRO A 69 10.74 -13.84 19.67
#